data_AF-K2ED15-F1
#
_entry.id   AF-K2ED15-F1
#
_cell.length_a   1.000
_cell.length_b   1.000
_cell.length_c   1.000
_cell.angle_alpha   90.00
_cell.angle_beta   90.00
_cell.angle_gamma   90.00
#
_symmetry.space_group_name_H-M   'P 1'
#
loop_
_entity.id
_entity.type
_entity.pdbx_description
1 polymer ?
#
loop_
_entity_poly.entity_id
_entity_poly.type
_entity_poly.pdbx_seq_one_letter_code
_entity_poly.pdbx_strand_id
1 'polypeptide(L)'
;MDAMLAQYPSMESVSKYSTKINGMDVYVIEVSNTRPDGLVLRQIQYVFYINDTYGMVITTTAPLSSWAKYDKVLKMSVESVALATK
;
A
#
# COMPACT_ATOMS: atom_id res chain seq x y z
N MET A 1 12.36 2.09 -6.09
CA MET A 1 11.22 3.01 -6.33
C MET A 1 11.34 3.63 -7.71
N ASP A 2 12.47 4.27 -8.04
CA ASP A 2 12.64 4.93 -9.34
C ASP A 2 12.47 4.00 -10.54
N ALA A 3 12.98 2.77 -10.46
CA ALA A 3 12.74 1.74 -11.48
C ALA A 3 11.26 1.30 -11.58
N MET A 4 10.50 1.33 -10.48
CA MET A 4 9.06 1.00 -10.48
C MET A 4 8.25 2.16 -11.06
N LEU A 5 8.50 3.40 -10.63
CA LEU A 5 7.84 4.60 -11.15
C LEU A 5 8.18 4.84 -12.63
N ALA A 6 9.40 4.49 -13.07
CA ALA A 6 9.77 4.55 -14.48
C ALA A 6 8.95 3.58 -15.36
N GLN A 7 8.44 2.47 -14.80
CA GLN A 7 7.57 1.54 -15.52
C GLN A 7 6.10 1.99 -15.54
N TYR A 8 5.70 2.86 -14.60
CA TYR A 8 4.34 3.36 -14.47
C TYR A 8 4.36 4.89 -14.44
N PRO A 9 4.53 5.57 -15.59
CA PRO A 9 4.75 7.02 -15.65
C PRO A 9 3.56 7.85 -15.14
N SER A 10 2.38 7.25 -15.00
CA SER A 10 1.19 7.88 -14.39
C SER A 10 1.14 7.76 -12.86
N MET A 11 2.10 7.06 -12.24
CA MET A 11 2.20 6.91 -10.79
C MET A 11 3.05 8.01 -10.16
N GLU A 12 2.52 8.61 -9.10
CA GLU A 12 3.19 9.61 -8.27
C GLU A 12 3.37 9.08 -6.86
N SER A 13 4.60 9.16 -6.33
CA SER A 13 4.88 8.80 -4.94
C SER A 13 4.29 9.83 -4.00
N VAL A 14 3.54 9.37 -2.99
CA VAL A 14 2.99 10.20 -1.93
C VAL A 14 3.85 10.08 -0.68
N SER A 15 4.03 8.85 -0.19
CA SER A 15 4.81 8.58 1.01
C SER A 15 5.42 7.17 0.98
N LYS A 16 6.49 6.97 1.75
CA LYS A 16 7.11 5.66 1.95
C LYS A 16 7.79 5.60 3.30
N TYR A 17 7.61 4.50 4.03
CA TYR A 17 8.21 4.30 5.35
C TYR A 17 8.21 2.83 5.75
N SER A 18 9.08 2.46 6.68
CA SER A 18 9.04 1.15 7.34
C SER A 18 8.33 1.27 8.68
N THR A 19 7.56 0.25 9.05
CA THR A 19 6.88 0.17 10.35
C THR A 19 6.77 -1.28 10.81
N LYS A 20 6.17 -1.50 11.99
CA LYS A 20 5.76 -2.81 12.47
C LYS A 20 4.25 -2.90 12.58
N ILE A 21 3.67 -3.98 12.04
CA ILE A 21 2.26 -4.32 12.20
C ILE A 21 2.21 -5.72 12.81
N ASN A 22 1.59 -5.85 13.99
CA ASN A 22 1.50 -7.12 14.73
C ASN A 22 2.87 -7.84 14.88
N GLY A 23 3.93 -7.07 15.13
CA GLY A 23 5.30 -7.57 15.32
C GLY A 23 6.08 -7.84 14.03
N MET A 24 5.41 -7.90 12.86
CA MET A 24 6.07 -8.10 11.56
C MET A 24 6.67 -6.80 11.05
N ASP A 25 7.84 -6.88 10.41
CA ASP A 25 8.40 -5.75 9.67
C ASP A 25 7.64 -5.55 8.35
N VAL A 26 7.18 -4.31 8.14
CA VAL A 26 6.35 -3.94 7.00
C VAL A 26 6.94 -2.71 6.32
N TYR A 27 7.13 -2.79 5.01
CA TYR A 27 7.44 -1.63 4.19
C TYR A 27 6.14 -1.10 3.56
N VAL A 28 5.87 0.19 3.76
CA VAL A 28 4.63 0.83 3.31
C VAL A 28 4.96 1.84 2.21
N ILE A 29 4.19 1.78 1.12
CA ILE A 29 4.30 2.68 -0.02
C ILE A 29 2.92 3.24 -0.33
N GLU A 30 2.80 4.56 -0.39
CA GLU A 30 1.60 5.23 -0.85
C GLU A 30 1.86 5.94 -2.19
N VAL A 31 0.98 5.69 -3.16
CA VAL A 31 1.06 6.26 -4.51
C VAL A 31 -0.30 6.75 -4.99
N SER A 32 -0.30 7.77 -5.83
CA SER A 32 -1.45 8.10 -6.68
C SER A 32 -1.21 7.57 -8.09
N ASN A 33 -2.25 7.13 -8.77
CA ASN A 33 -2.18 6.75 -10.17
C ASN A 33 -3.32 7.42 -10.95
N THR A 34 -2.98 8.17 -11.98
CA THR A 34 -3.96 8.81 -12.87
C THR A 34 -4.24 7.91 -14.06
N ARG A 35 -5.48 7.43 -14.18
CA ARG A 35 -5.91 6.61 -15.32
C ARG A 35 -6.03 7.46 -16.60
N PRO A 36 -6.04 6.83 -17.80
CA PRO A 36 -6.21 7.55 -19.07
C PRO A 36 -7.51 8.35 -19.18
N ASP A 37 -8.55 8.01 -18.42
CA ASP A 37 -9.84 8.71 -18.37
C ASP A 37 -9.87 9.87 -17.36
N GLY A 38 -8.72 10.21 -16.75
CA GLY A 38 -8.58 11.27 -15.76
C GLY A 38 -8.99 10.88 -14.34
N LEU A 39 -9.46 9.65 -14.11
CA LEU A 39 -9.76 9.18 -12.75
C LEU A 39 -8.46 8.94 -11.97
N VAL A 40 -8.32 9.63 -10.84
CA VAL A 40 -7.17 9.45 -9.94
C VAL A 40 -7.52 8.43 -8.86
N LEU A 41 -6.69 7.39 -8.76
CA LEU A 41 -6.74 6.39 -7.71
C LEU A 41 -5.63 6.66 -6.69
N ARG A 42 -5.94 6.47 -5.41
CA ARG A 42 -4.95 6.47 -4.32
C ARG A 42 -4.80 5.05 -3.81
N GLN A 43 -3.55 4.61 -3.66
CA GLN A 43 -3.21 3.24 -3.25
C GLN A 43 -2.20 3.27 -2.11
N ILE A 44 -2.38 2.38 -1.13
CA ILE A 44 -1.33 2.03 -0.16
C ILE A 44 -0.99 0.56 -0.35
N GLN A 45 0.29 0.27 -0.52
CA GLN A 45 0.85 -1.08 -0.57
C GLN A 45 1.63 -1.35 0.72
N TYR A 46 1.36 -2.51 1.31
CA TYR A 46 2.02 -3.01 2.50
C TYR A 46 2.77 -4.29 2.12
N VAL A 47 4.09 -4.26 2.23
CA VAL A 47 4.96 -5.39 1.97
C VAL A 47 5.37 -5.98 3.32
N PHE A 48 4.74 -7.08 3.70
CA PHE A 48 5.08 -7.85 4.90
C PHE A 48 6.18 -8.84 4.57
N TYR A 49 7.28 -8.78 5.32
CA TYR A 49 8.34 -9.78 5.23
C TYR A 49 8.00 -10.92 6.20
N ILE A 50 7.45 -12.01 5.67
CA ILE A 50 6.98 -13.14 6.51
C ILE A 50 8.19 -13.95 7.02
N ASN A 51 9.17 -14.16 6.14
CA ASN A 51 10.48 -14.73 6.44
C ASN A 51 11.44 -14.42 5.27
N ASP A 52 12.64 -15.02 5.27
CA ASP A 52 13.67 -14.79 4.25
C ASP A 52 13.29 -15.30 2.85
N THR A 53 12.19 -16.05 2.71
CA THR A 53 11.74 -16.66 1.45
C THR A 53 10.43 -16.07 0.92
N TYR A 54 9.53 -15.63 1.82
CA TYR A 54 8.18 -15.23 1.45
C TYR A 54 7.89 -13.79 1.87
N GLY A 55 7.40 -13.01 0.91
CA GLY A 55 6.77 -11.71 1.13
C GLY A 55 5.28 -11.78 0.85
N MET A 56 4.48 -11.07 1.64
CA MET A 56 3.06 -10.85 1.38
C MET A 56 2.83 -9.39 1.06
N VAL A 57 2.18 -9.11 -0.07
CA VAL A 57 1.83 -7.74 -0.48
C VAL A 57 0.33 -7.56 -0.35
N ILE A 58 -0.09 -6.62 0.50
CA ILE A 58 -1.49 -6.21 0.61
C ILE A 58 -1.62 -4.81 0.03
N THR A 59 -2.54 -4.64 -0.92
CA THR A 59 -2.80 -3.33 -1.53
C THR A 59 -4.23 -2.92 -1.23
N THR A 60 -4.40 -1.70 -0.71
CA THR A 60 -5.70 -1.04 -0.61
C THR A 60 -5.78 0.06 -1.65
N THR A 61 -6.97 0.30 -2.21
CA THR A 61 -7.16 1.27 -3.28
C THR A 61 -8.54 1.91 -3.18
N ALA A 62 -8.60 3.23 -3.39
CA ALA A 62 -9.85 3.94 -3.55
C ALA A 62 -9.67 5.14 -4.51
N PRO A 63 -10.75 5.64 -5.13
CA PRO A 63 -10.72 6.93 -5.82
C PRO A 63 -10.24 8.04 -4.89
N LEU A 64 -9.37 8.93 -5.38
CA LEU A 64 -8.80 10.03 -4.59
C LEU A 64 -9.88 10.92 -3.97
N SER A 65 -10.97 11.17 -4.71
CA SER A 65 -12.14 11.94 -4.26
C SER A 65 -12.83 11.34 -3.02
N SER A 66 -12.64 10.05 -2.77
CA SER A 66 -13.21 9.32 -1.64
C SER A 66 -12.17 8.94 -0.58
N TRP A 67 -10.91 9.31 -0.78
CA TRP A 67 -9.79 8.83 0.06
C TRP A 67 -9.98 9.17 1.53
N ALA A 68 -10.25 10.43 1.86
CA ALA A 68 -10.45 10.89 3.24
C ALA A 68 -11.61 10.19 3.98
N LYS A 69 -12.55 9.59 3.24
CA LYS A 69 -13.65 8.81 3.83
C LYS A 69 -13.22 7.39 4.19
N TYR A 70 -12.32 6.79 3.40
CA TYR A 70 -12.00 5.37 3.48
C TYR A 70 -10.61 5.06 4.02
N ASP A 71 -9.67 6.01 4.00
CA ASP A 71 -8.26 5.76 4.31
C ASP A 71 -8.07 5.11 5.69
N LYS A 72 -8.79 5.58 6.71
CA LYS A 72 -8.76 5.03 8.06
C LYS A 72 -9.22 3.57 8.08
N VAL A 73 -10.35 3.26 7.46
CA VAL A 73 -10.92 1.91 7.45
C VAL A 73 -10.03 0.95 6.65
N LEU A 74 -9.45 1.42 5.54
CA LEU A 74 -8.50 0.65 4.74
C LEU A 74 -7.24 0.31 5.55
N LYS A 75 -6.66 1.29 6.26
CA LYS A 75 -5.49 1.08 7.14
C LYS A 75 -5.81 0.08 8.26
N MET A 76 -6.93 0.28 8.96
CA MET A 76 -7.38 -0.61 10.03
C MET A 76 -7.62 -2.05 9.54
N SER A 77 -8.15 -2.23 8.34
CA SER A 77 -8.35 -3.56 7.76
C SER A 77 -7.03 -4.30 7.57
N VAL A 78 -5.96 -3.60 7.18
CA VAL A 78 -4.63 -4.22 7.02
C VAL A 78 -3.99 -4.48 8.38
N GLU A 79 -4.13 -3.55 9.32
CA GLU A 79 -3.61 -3.70 10.69
C GLU A 79 -4.28 -4.86 11.45
N SER A 80 -5.52 -5.23 11.08
CA SER A 80 -6.18 -6.42 11.64
C SER A 80 -5.66 -7.75 11.11
N VAL A 81 -4.80 -7.76 10.09
CA VAL A 81 -4.21 -9.00 9.57
C VAL A 81 -3.19 -9.53 10.56
N ALA A 82 -3.51 -10.67 11.15
CA ALA A 82 -2.60 -11.44 11.99
C ALA A 82 -2.15 -12.69 11.23
N LEU A 83 -0.87 -13.04 11.34
CA LEU A 83 -0.41 -14.36 10.92
C LEU A 83 -0.99 -15.40 11.86
N ALA A 84 -1.61 -16.43 11.30
CA ALA A 84 -1.97 -17.62 12.06
C ALA A 84 -0.67 -18.36 12.43
N THR A 85 -0.14 -18.10 13.62
CA THR A 85 0.90 -18.92 14.22
C THR A 85 0.25 -20.20 14.75
N LYS A 86 0.67 -21.37 14.24
CA LYS A 86 0.36 -22.67 14.84
C LYS A 86 1.24 -22.91 16.06
#